data_AF-A0A7C6G2G3-F1
#
_entry.id   AF-A0A7C6G2G3-F1
#
_cell.length_a   1.000
_cell.length_b   1.000
_cell.length_c   1.000
_cell.angle_alpha   90.00
_cell.angle_beta   90.00
_cell.angle_gamma   90.00
#
_symmetry.space_group_name_H-M   'P 1'
#
loop_
_entity.id
_entity.type
_entity.pdbx_description
1 polymer ?
#
loop_
_entity_poly.entity_id
_entity_poly.type
_entity_poly.pdbx_seq_one_letter_code
_entity_poly.pdbx_strand_id
1 'polypeptide(L)'
;MKKQNFLTLVIIATTLLFAACGGTGAKNVTLKTQADSLNYALGVINGEGIKASHFQTDSTSESISAFLKAMDEAFNSKSDDYIYEYGKNIGKMLRQQKKDGLDFDSTVVFKERLMLQGLVNGLNDFQEGIRPEEAQVYYQHTKQRRIERKVPLPNTGNSK
;
A
#
# COMPACT_ATOMS: atom_id res chain seq x y z
N MET A 1 -18.72 13.84 24.26
CA MET A 1 -17.99 14.02 22.98
C MET A 1 -18.49 12.98 22.00
N LYS A 2 -19.17 13.39 20.92
CA LYS A 2 -19.79 12.47 19.95
C LYS A 2 -18.71 11.84 19.07
N LYS A 3 -18.57 10.51 19.10
CA LYS A 3 -17.70 9.75 18.19
C LYS A 3 -18.35 9.78 16.81
N GLN A 4 -17.81 10.55 15.88
CA GLN A 4 -18.28 10.57 14.50
C GLN A 4 -17.73 9.34 13.77
N ASN A 5 -18.54 8.29 13.68
CA ASN A 5 -18.38 7.24 12.69
C ASN A 5 -18.99 7.76 11.37
N PHE A 6 -18.15 8.21 10.45
CA PHE A 6 -18.52 8.40 9.06
C PHE A 6 -17.66 7.48 8.21
N LEU A 7 -18.25 6.36 7.76
CA LEU A 7 -17.86 5.75 6.50
C LEU A 7 -19.04 4.94 5.97
N THR A 8 -19.83 5.60 5.11
CA THR A 8 -20.96 4.99 4.41
C THR A 8 -20.45 4.05 3.32
N LEU A 9 -21.09 2.89 3.29
CA LEU A 9 -20.89 1.74 2.42
C LEU A 9 -21.28 2.04 0.97
N VAL A 10 -20.37 1.78 0.02
CA VAL A 10 -20.73 1.44 -1.37
C VAL A 10 -19.98 0.16 -1.74
N ILE A 11 -20.73 -0.87 -2.12
CA ILE A 11 -20.23 -2.17 -2.54
C ILE A 11 -19.98 -2.08 -4.05
N ILE A 12 -18.72 -2.21 -4.48
CA ILE A 12 -18.40 -2.71 -5.82
C ILE A 12 -17.33 -3.77 -5.65
N ALA A 13 -17.76 -5.02 -5.82
CA ALA A 13 -16.87 -6.15 -6.00
C ALA A 13 -16.50 -6.21 -7.48
N THR A 14 -15.23 -6.07 -7.83
CA THR A 14 -14.70 -6.65 -9.06
C THR A 14 -13.33 -7.27 -8.83
N THR A 15 -13.32 -8.53 -9.20
CA THR A 15 -12.29 -9.54 -9.24
C THR A 15 -11.02 -9.11 -10.00
N LEU A 16 -9.96 -9.87 -9.75
CA LEU A 16 -8.72 -10.00 -10.54
C LEU A 16 -7.68 -8.90 -10.28
N LEU A 17 -6.60 -9.28 -9.60
CA LEU A 17 -5.43 -8.41 -9.51
C LEU A 17 -4.50 -8.58 -10.70
N PHE A 18 -4.35 -9.77 -11.29
CA PHE A 18 -3.36 -9.94 -12.35
C PHE A 18 -3.69 -10.97 -13.45
N ALA A 19 -4.80 -11.72 -13.38
CA ALA A 19 -5.11 -12.72 -14.41
C ALA A 19 -6.54 -12.57 -14.95
N ALA A 20 -6.63 -12.42 -16.27
CA ALA A 20 -7.78 -12.65 -17.14
C ALA A 20 -8.95 -11.63 -17.09
N CYS A 21 -8.80 -10.53 -17.85
CA CYS A 21 -9.86 -9.63 -18.33
C CYS A 21 -10.12 -8.39 -17.43
N GLY A 22 -9.37 -7.30 -17.69
CA GLY A 22 -9.83 -5.93 -17.37
C GLY A 22 -8.95 -5.07 -16.44
N GLY A 23 -7.72 -4.75 -16.84
CA GLY A 23 -7.06 -3.47 -16.51
C GLY A 23 -6.07 -3.43 -15.33
N THR A 24 -4.79 -3.22 -15.66
CA THR A 24 -3.65 -2.84 -14.80
C THR A 24 -3.67 -1.36 -14.39
N GLY A 25 -4.82 -0.70 -14.50
CA GLY A 25 -4.96 0.74 -14.42
C GLY A 25 -5.17 1.26 -13.00
N ALA A 26 -4.88 2.55 -12.85
CA ALA A 26 -5.30 3.31 -11.70
C ALA A 26 -6.83 3.24 -11.52
N LYS A 27 -7.30 3.01 -10.28
CA LYS A 27 -8.74 2.93 -9.99
C LYS A 27 -9.07 3.18 -8.52
N ASN A 28 -10.32 3.57 -8.28
CA ASN A 28 -10.88 3.69 -6.94
C ASN A 28 -10.93 2.35 -6.19
N VAL A 29 -10.82 2.42 -4.86
CA VAL A 29 -10.89 1.25 -3.96
C VAL A 29 -11.88 1.47 -2.83
N THR A 30 -12.54 0.41 -2.39
CA THR A 30 -13.36 0.42 -1.17
C THR A 30 -12.51 0.01 0.03
N LEU A 31 -12.42 0.88 1.04
CA LEU A 31 -11.67 0.65 2.27
C LEU A 31 -12.65 0.52 3.44
N LYS A 32 -12.66 -0.63 4.12
CA LYS A 32 -13.65 -0.92 5.19
C LYS A 32 -13.04 -0.82 6.58
N THR A 33 -11.73 -1.04 6.69
CA THR A 33 -11.02 -1.10 7.96
C THR A 33 -9.81 -0.18 7.98
N GLN A 34 -9.29 0.10 9.18
CA GLN A 34 -8.01 0.80 9.32
C GLN A 34 -6.87 0.00 8.66
N ALA A 35 -6.91 -1.33 8.71
CA ALA A 35 -5.93 -2.18 8.03
C ALA A 35 -6.01 -2.01 6.51
N ASP A 36 -7.21 -1.95 5.94
CA ASP A 36 -7.40 -1.69 4.50
C ASP A 36 -6.77 -0.35 4.11
N SER A 37 -7.06 0.69 4.90
CA SER A 37 -6.57 2.05 4.66
C SER A 37 -5.05 2.14 4.81
N LEU A 38 -4.45 1.48 5.80
CA LEU A 38 -3.00 1.44 5.99
C LEU A 38 -2.29 0.73 4.83
N ASN A 39 -2.82 -0.40 4.38
CA ASN A 39 -2.25 -1.14 3.23
C ASN A 39 -2.31 -0.31 1.95
N TYR A 40 -3.48 0.28 1.66
CA TYR A 40 -3.65 1.11 0.47
C TYR A 40 -2.78 2.37 0.52
N ALA A 41 -2.75 3.09 1.64
CA ALA A 41 -1.93 4.30 1.81
C ALA A 41 -0.44 3.99 1.65
N LEU A 42 0.06 2.92 2.26
CA LEU A 42 1.47 2.50 2.09
C LEU A 42 1.77 2.12 0.64
N GLY A 43 0.81 1.50 -0.06
CA GLY A 43 0.90 1.28 -1.50
C GLY A 43 1.10 2.59 -2.26
N VAL A 44 0.23 3.58 -2.06
CA VAL A 44 0.31 4.89 -2.73
C VAL A 44 1.64 5.59 -2.46
N ILE A 45 2.09 5.63 -1.20
CA ILE A 45 3.38 6.20 -0.79
C ILE A 45 4.54 5.54 -1.54
N ASN A 46 4.56 4.21 -1.59
CA ASN A 46 5.62 3.46 -2.26
C ASN A 46 5.57 3.66 -3.78
N GLY A 47 4.38 3.69 -4.38
CA GLY A 47 4.18 3.94 -5.80
C GLY A 47 4.72 5.31 -6.21
N GLU A 48 4.37 6.34 -5.46
CA GLU A 48 4.89 7.70 -5.66
C GLU A 48 6.41 7.75 -5.50
N GLY A 49 6.97 7.16 -4.45
CA GLY A 49 8.41 7.14 -4.21
C GLY A 49 9.18 6.43 -5.34
N ILE A 50 8.65 5.32 -5.86
CA ILE A 50 9.24 4.60 -7.00
C ILE A 50 9.18 5.47 -8.25
N LYS A 51 8.03 6.08 -8.54
CA LYS A 51 7.87 6.98 -9.68
C LYS A 51 8.87 8.12 -9.64
N ALA A 52 8.91 8.82 -8.50
CA ALA A 52 9.84 9.91 -8.26
C ALA A 52 11.31 9.47 -8.31
N SER A 53 11.65 8.19 -8.12
CA SER A 53 13.05 7.74 -8.16
C SER A 53 13.48 7.19 -9.52
N HIS A 54 12.56 6.59 -10.27
CA HIS A 54 12.90 5.75 -11.43
C HIS A 54 12.16 6.11 -12.72
N PHE A 55 11.05 6.84 -12.62
CA PHE A 55 10.16 7.10 -13.77
C PHE A 55 9.85 8.59 -13.97
N GLN A 56 10.62 9.52 -13.38
CA GLN A 56 10.39 10.97 -13.51
C GLN A 56 10.32 11.44 -14.98
N THR A 57 11.11 10.82 -15.86
CA THR A 57 11.20 11.16 -17.28
C THR A 57 10.40 10.23 -18.19
N ASP A 58 9.72 9.23 -17.62
CA ASP A 58 8.90 8.30 -18.38
C ASP A 58 7.58 8.98 -18.74
N SER A 59 7.43 9.34 -20.01
CA SER A 59 6.24 10.02 -20.53
C SER A 59 5.24 9.07 -21.19
N THR A 60 5.58 7.79 -21.38
CA THR A 60 4.78 6.86 -22.20
C THR A 60 4.07 5.79 -21.38
N SER A 61 4.26 5.73 -20.05
CA SER A 61 3.71 4.71 -19.13
C SER A 61 4.16 3.26 -19.41
N GLU A 62 5.02 3.07 -20.41
CA GLU A 62 5.47 1.76 -20.88
C GLU A 62 6.43 1.11 -19.87
N SER A 63 7.36 1.89 -19.31
CA SER A 63 8.31 1.38 -18.31
C SER A 63 7.62 1.06 -16.98
N ILE A 64 6.63 1.86 -16.59
CA ILE A 64 5.76 1.57 -15.42
C ILE A 64 5.00 0.26 -15.63
N SER A 65 4.44 0.05 -16.83
CA SER A 65 3.72 -1.19 -17.15
C SER A 65 4.64 -2.42 -17.13
N ALA A 66 5.85 -2.30 -17.68
CA ALA A 66 6.86 -3.35 -17.62
C ALA A 66 7.29 -3.65 -16.18
N PHE A 67 7.48 -2.63 -15.35
CA PHE A 67 7.79 -2.78 -13.93
C PHE A 67 6.68 -3.52 -13.16
N LEU A 68 5.42 -3.12 -13.36
CA LEU A 68 4.28 -3.78 -12.71
C LEU A 68 4.16 -5.26 -13.11
N LYS A 69 4.38 -5.57 -14.39
CA LYS A 69 4.42 -6.95 -14.88
C LYS A 69 5.56 -7.74 -14.23
N ALA A 70 6.76 -7.19 -14.17
CA ALA A 70 7.90 -7.84 -13.54
C ALA A 70 7.68 -8.08 -12.03
N MET A 71 7.02 -7.16 -11.33
CA MET A 71 6.66 -7.31 -9.92
C MET A 71 5.65 -8.45 -9.68
N ASP A 72 4.63 -8.58 -10.54
CA ASP A 72 3.66 -9.70 -10.49
C ASP A 72 4.34 -11.05 -10.81
N GLU A 73 5.19 -11.07 -11.84
CA GLU A 73 5.98 -12.25 -12.17
C GLU A 73 6.93 -12.61 -11.03
N ALA A 74 7.56 -11.65 -10.35
CA ALA A 74 8.43 -11.91 -9.20
C ALA A 74 7.71 -12.47 -7.98
N PHE A 75 6.40 -12.23 -7.85
CA PHE A 75 5.56 -12.95 -6.90
C PHE A 75 5.53 -14.45 -7.21
N ASN A 76 5.82 -14.85 -8.44
CA ASN A 76 5.63 -16.18 -9.00
C ASN A 76 6.87 -16.84 -9.69
N SER A 77 8.01 -16.16 -9.95
CA SER A 77 9.11 -16.70 -10.79
C SER A 77 10.53 -16.08 -10.61
N LYS A 78 11.51 -16.50 -11.45
CA LYS A 78 12.96 -16.17 -11.44
C LYS A 78 13.43 -15.68 -12.84
N SER A 79 13.84 -14.43 -12.98
CA SER A 79 14.54 -13.82 -14.14
C SER A 79 15.52 -12.73 -13.66
N ASP A 80 16.40 -12.23 -14.54
CA ASP A 80 17.66 -11.54 -14.20
C ASP A 80 17.83 -10.11 -14.78
N ASP A 81 16.81 -9.48 -15.38
CA ASP A 81 16.83 -8.07 -15.85
C ASP A 81 16.89 -7.07 -14.67
N TYR A 82 17.54 -5.90 -14.75
CA TYR A 82 17.62 -4.93 -13.64
C TYR A 82 16.26 -4.41 -13.15
N ILE A 83 15.36 -3.98 -14.06
CA ILE A 83 14.00 -3.55 -13.67
C ILE A 83 13.26 -4.73 -13.06
N TYR A 84 13.55 -5.92 -13.56
CA TYR A 84 13.00 -7.17 -13.08
C TYR A 84 13.54 -7.57 -11.70
N GLU A 85 14.83 -7.38 -11.42
CA GLU A 85 15.46 -7.62 -10.12
C GLU A 85 14.98 -6.61 -9.07
N TYR A 86 14.77 -5.36 -9.47
CA TYR A 86 14.17 -4.35 -8.61
C TYR A 86 12.71 -4.72 -8.26
N GLY A 87 11.90 -5.09 -9.26
CA GLY A 87 10.57 -5.67 -9.07
C GLY A 87 10.61 -6.92 -8.17
N LYS A 88 11.63 -7.78 -8.30
CA LYS A 88 11.85 -8.94 -7.43
C LYS A 88 12.11 -8.59 -5.99
N ASN A 89 12.94 -7.58 -5.72
CA ASN A 89 13.24 -7.18 -4.35
C ASN A 89 12.01 -6.60 -3.66
N ILE A 90 11.23 -5.77 -4.36
CA ILE A 90 9.94 -5.27 -3.86
C ILE A 90 8.97 -6.44 -3.63
N GLY A 91 8.83 -7.35 -4.60
CA GLY A 91 7.98 -8.54 -4.47
C GLY A 91 8.38 -9.43 -3.28
N LYS A 92 9.67 -9.66 -3.04
CA LYS A 92 10.19 -10.39 -1.86
C LYS A 92 9.84 -9.69 -0.55
N MET A 93 10.00 -8.37 -0.48
CA MET A 93 9.62 -7.57 0.69
C MET A 93 8.12 -7.69 0.97
N LEU A 94 7.27 -7.56 -0.05
CA LEU A 94 5.82 -7.70 0.10
C LEU A 94 5.42 -9.12 0.54
N ARG A 95 6.11 -10.16 0.04
CA ARG A 95 5.93 -11.54 0.54
C ARG A 95 6.30 -11.68 2.01
N GLN A 96 7.36 -11.02 2.46
CA GLN A 96 7.74 -11.04 3.87
C GLN A 96 6.69 -10.34 4.73
N GLN A 97 6.19 -9.16 4.31
CA GLN A 97 5.09 -8.48 5.01
C GLN A 97 3.79 -9.31 5.01
N LYS A 98 3.54 -10.09 3.96
CA LYS A 98 2.42 -11.05 3.94
C LYS A 98 2.53 -12.09 5.05
N LYS A 99 3.75 -12.51 5.40
CA LYS A 99 4.02 -13.45 6.49
C LYS A 99 3.96 -12.78 7.87
N ASP A 100 4.58 -11.61 8.00
CA ASP A 100 4.86 -11.00 9.31
C ASP A 100 3.88 -9.88 9.70
N GLY A 101 2.98 -9.49 8.79
CA GLY A 101 2.12 -8.33 8.93
C GLY A 101 2.66 -7.10 8.20
N LEU A 102 1.78 -6.12 7.98
CA LEU A 102 2.13 -4.85 7.33
C LEU A 102 3.23 -4.16 8.13
N ASP A 103 4.31 -3.72 7.47
CA ASP A 103 5.45 -3.07 8.14
C ASP A 103 6.07 -3.92 9.27
N PHE A 104 5.96 -5.25 9.17
CA PHE A 104 6.38 -6.21 10.21
C PHE A 104 5.61 -6.08 11.54
N ASP A 105 4.46 -5.40 11.54
CA ASP A 105 3.51 -5.38 12.65
C ASP A 105 2.46 -6.48 12.45
N SER A 106 2.63 -7.62 13.13
CA SER A 106 1.72 -8.77 13.05
C SER A 106 0.28 -8.47 13.48
N THR A 107 0.04 -7.33 14.16
CA THR A 107 -1.30 -6.88 14.54
C THR A 107 -2.03 -6.14 13.41
N VAL A 108 -1.37 -5.94 12.25
CA VAL A 108 -1.96 -5.39 11.03
C VAL A 108 -1.80 -6.41 9.90
N VAL A 109 -2.91 -7.02 9.49
CA VAL A 109 -2.89 -7.97 8.39
C VAL A 109 -2.50 -7.26 7.09
N PHE A 110 -1.49 -7.78 6.41
CA PHE A 110 -1.14 -7.35 5.06
C PHE A 110 -2.24 -7.74 4.06
N LYS A 111 -2.73 -6.75 3.30
CA LYS A 111 -3.79 -6.87 2.30
C LYS A 111 -3.18 -6.63 0.93
N GLU A 112 -2.58 -7.68 0.39
CA GLU A 112 -1.90 -7.69 -0.92
C GLU A 112 -2.66 -6.93 -2.00
N ARG A 113 -3.99 -7.16 -2.10
CA ARG A 113 -4.84 -6.48 -3.07
C ARG A 113 -4.80 -4.96 -2.98
N LEU A 114 -4.90 -4.45 -1.76
CA LEU A 114 -4.98 -3.01 -1.50
C LEU A 114 -3.60 -2.36 -1.58
N MET A 115 -2.57 -3.06 -1.11
CA MET A 115 -1.18 -2.64 -1.26
C MET A 115 -0.81 -2.46 -2.74
N LEU A 116 -1.07 -3.48 -3.56
CA LEU A 116 -0.74 -3.45 -4.99
C LEU A 116 -1.58 -2.40 -5.72
N GLN A 117 -2.87 -2.26 -5.40
CA GLN A 117 -3.67 -1.20 -6.02
C GLN A 117 -3.21 0.20 -5.62
N GLY A 118 -2.83 0.40 -4.35
CA GLY A 118 -2.24 1.67 -3.90
C GLY A 118 -0.97 1.99 -4.67
N LEU A 119 -0.08 0.99 -4.83
CA LEU A 119 1.16 1.14 -5.59
C LEU A 119 0.91 1.50 -7.06
N VAL A 120 -0.04 0.83 -7.72
CA VAL A 120 -0.46 1.18 -9.09
C VAL A 120 -1.00 2.61 -9.14
N ASN A 121 -1.83 3.01 -8.19
CA ASN A 121 -2.40 4.35 -8.15
C ASN A 121 -1.33 5.44 -7.95
N GLY A 122 -0.34 5.19 -7.09
CA GLY A 122 0.80 6.10 -6.88
C GLY A 122 1.67 6.23 -8.13
N LEU A 123 1.99 5.12 -8.80
CA LEU A 123 2.78 5.16 -10.06
C LEU A 123 2.08 5.94 -11.19
N ASN A 124 0.75 5.96 -11.19
CA ASN A 124 -0.07 6.52 -12.26
C ASN A 124 -0.66 7.91 -11.93
N ASP A 125 -0.21 8.60 -10.88
CA ASP A 125 -0.76 9.90 -10.43
C ASP A 125 -2.29 9.88 -10.27
N PHE A 126 -2.86 8.83 -9.70
CA PHE A 126 -4.31 8.72 -9.62
C PHE A 126 -4.92 9.80 -8.71
N GLN A 127 -5.65 10.75 -9.29
CA GLN A 127 -6.15 11.92 -8.57
C GLN A 127 -7.50 11.72 -7.86
N GLU A 128 -8.25 10.66 -8.18
CA GLU A 128 -9.57 10.43 -7.57
C GLU A 128 -9.51 9.70 -6.21
N GLY A 129 -8.34 9.18 -5.85
CA GLY A 129 -8.08 8.54 -4.56
C GLY A 129 -7.42 9.48 -3.55
N ILE A 130 -6.94 8.90 -2.44
CA ILE A 130 -6.06 9.62 -1.50
C ILE A 130 -4.79 10.06 -2.23
N ARG A 131 -4.40 11.33 -2.08
CA ARG A 131 -3.18 11.84 -2.71
C ARG A 131 -1.93 11.38 -1.96
N PRO A 132 -0.76 11.27 -2.59
CA PRO A 132 0.44 10.72 -1.94
C PRO A 132 0.83 11.41 -0.63
N GLU A 133 0.73 12.74 -0.55
CA GLU A 133 1.01 13.46 0.70
C GLU A 133 -0.03 13.20 1.80
N GLU A 134 -1.31 13.04 1.43
CA GLU A 134 -2.37 12.73 2.37
C GLU A 134 -2.21 11.30 2.88
N ALA A 135 -1.81 10.39 1.99
CA ALA A 135 -1.46 9.02 2.33
C ALA A 135 -0.30 8.98 3.33
N GLN A 136 0.75 9.76 3.08
CA GLN A 136 1.90 9.88 3.99
C GLN A 136 1.46 10.38 5.38
N VAL A 137 0.71 11.48 5.44
CA VAL A 137 0.22 12.04 6.71
C VAL A 137 -0.66 11.03 7.44
N TYR A 138 -1.63 10.43 6.75
CA TYR A 138 -2.51 9.41 7.31
C TYR A 138 -1.73 8.22 7.88
N TYR A 139 -0.76 7.71 7.11
CA TYR A 139 0.04 6.55 7.47
C TYR A 139 0.87 6.81 8.72
N GLN A 140 1.63 7.92 8.75
CA GLN A 140 2.48 8.27 9.89
C GLN A 140 1.67 8.50 11.16
N HIS A 141 0.60 9.29 11.08
CA HIS A 141 -0.26 9.56 12.23
C HIS A 141 -0.92 8.28 12.76
N THR A 142 -1.39 7.40 11.87
CA THR A 142 -2.02 6.14 12.29
C THR A 142 -1.00 5.20 12.92
N LYS A 143 0.20 5.07 12.35
CA LYS A 143 1.29 4.25 12.90
C LYS A 143 1.71 4.75 14.28
N GLN A 144 1.90 6.06 14.43
CA GLN A 144 2.23 6.69 15.71
C GLN A 144 1.17 6.38 16.79
N ARG A 145 -0.11 6.58 16.50
CA ARG A 145 -1.19 6.25 17.44
C ARG A 145 -1.33 4.76 17.76
N ARG A 146 -0.80 3.87 16.91
CA ARG A 146 -0.74 2.43 17.21
C ARG A 146 0.42 2.12 18.16
N ILE A 147 1.56 2.76 17.98
CA ILE A 147 2.71 2.64 18.89
C ILE A 147 2.33 3.14 20.29
N GLU A 148 1.72 4.33 20.38
CA GLU A 148 1.27 4.92 21.66
C GLU A 148 0.31 4.00 22.44
N ARG A 149 -0.55 3.26 21.74
CA ARG A 149 -1.46 2.29 22.38
C ARG A 149 -0.76 1.03 22.89
N LYS A 150 0.41 0.69 22.34
CA LYS A 150 1.22 -0.46 22.76
C LYS A 150 2.15 -0.11 23.92
N VAL A 151 2.49 1.16 24.11
CA VAL A 151 3.29 1.63 25.25
C VAL A 151 2.40 1.66 26.51
N PRO A 152 2.74 0.93 27.58
CA PRO A 152 2.02 1.02 28.85
C PRO A 152 2.06 2.47 29.35
N LEU A 153 0.93 3.00 29.83
CA LEU A 153 0.92 4.30 30.49
C LEU A 153 1.95 4.28 31.63
N PRO A 154 2.74 5.37 31.82
CA PRO A 154 3.66 5.44 32.94
C PRO A 154 2.89 5.17 34.22
N ASN A 155 3.39 4.24 35.04
CA ASN A 155 2.84 3.93 36.34
C ASN A 155 2.94 5.21 37.18
N THR A 156 1.86 5.99 37.22
CA THR A 156 1.70 7.09 38.19
C THR A 156 1.43 6.44 39.54
N GLY A 157 2.41 5.70 40.04
CA GLY A 157 2.42 5.18 41.38
C GLY A 157 2.36 6.38 42.30
N ASN A 158 1.23 6.52 42.99
CA ASN A 158 1.00 7.53 44.01
C ASN A 158 2.20 7.58 44.96
N SER A 159 3.01 8.63 44.86
CA SER A 159 3.88 9.06 45.95
C SER A 159 2.96 9.59 47.05
N LYS A 160 2.75 8.76 48.07
CA LYS A 160 2.19 9.17 49.35
C LYS A 160 3.09 10.21 50.02
#